data_AF-A0A7Y1Y7K9-F1
#
_entry.id   AF-A0A7Y1Y7K9-F1
#
_cell.length_a   1.000
_cell.length_b   1.000
_cell.length_c   1.000
_cell.angle_alpha   90.00
_cell.angle_beta   90.00
_cell.angle_gamma   90.00
#
_symmetry.space_group_name_H-M   'P 1'
#
loop_
_entity.id
_entity.type
_entity.pdbx_description
1 polymer ?
#
loop_
_entity_poly.entity_id
_entity_poly.type
_entity_poly.pdbx_seq_one_letter_code
_entity_poly.pdbx_strand_id
1 'polypeptide(L)'
;MSPLDLIAGVFLVGGSALIALGAVGLVTFPDVLTRMHAATKAATVGVIATTVAASFEAGALGAILILVLVVALLFLSGPLGMSMLAAAAYHDPETPHSPNTRELVPTVPAPEPATASMLSGTSPLLAVWLFVVWVALFGSLAANVLIGGAVVAGLVAYLFRHLSPRWPRALMHPVAAARFAVYFVVQLIASTWQVILALRLRRDEIQPAIIDVPVRVRSRTEIALLMNSISFTPGTVALEHHEGELFVHVLDTDAPDAIVADVQRMERYIMDMFGTTMPWSS
;
A
#
# COMPACT_ATOMS: atom_id res chain seq x y z
N MET A 1 33.81 -5.34 15.77
CA MET A 1 32.53 -4.89 15.19
C MET A 1 32.70 -3.47 14.72
N SER A 2 32.46 -3.23 13.44
CA SER A 2 32.39 -1.88 12.88
C SER A 2 31.11 -1.17 13.35
N PRO A 3 31.05 0.18 13.34
CA PRO A 3 29.80 0.91 13.59
C PRO A 3 28.68 0.52 12.63
N LEU A 4 29.01 0.11 11.40
CA LEU A 4 28.04 -0.36 10.41
C LEU A 4 27.44 -1.71 10.80
N ASP A 5 28.24 -2.63 11.36
CA ASP A 5 27.76 -3.94 11.83
C ASP A 5 26.72 -3.77 12.94
N LEU A 6 26.94 -2.78 13.82
CA LEU A 6 26.00 -2.47 14.90
C LEU A 6 24.67 -1.93 14.34
N ILE A 7 24.73 -1.01 13.38
CA ILE A 7 23.55 -0.46 12.72
C ILE A 7 22.78 -1.57 11.99
N ALA A 8 23.47 -2.39 11.20
CA ALA A 8 22.87 -3.53 10.50
C ALA A 8 22.21 -4.50 11.50
N GLY A 9 22.87 -4.80 12.62
CA GLY A 9 22.31 -5.63 13.69
C GLY A 9 21.02 -5.05 14.29
N VAL A 10 20.96 -3.74 14.53
CA VAL A 10 19.74 -3.06 15.01
C VAL A 10 18.59 -3.21 14.02
N PHE A 11 18.84 -2.97 12.73
CA PHE A 11 17.83 -3.13 11.68
C PHE A 11 17.36 -4.58 11.52
N LEU A 12 18.28 -5.54 11.62
CA LEU A 12 17.97 -6.96 11.50
C LEU A 12 17.10 -7.44 12.67
N VAL A 13 17.50 -7.14 13.90
CA VAL A 13 16.78 -7.54 15.11
C VAL A 13 15.44 -6.82 15.21
N GLY A 14 15.44 -5.50 14.99
CA GLY A 14 14.22 -4.69 15.00
C GLY A 14 13.23 -5.14 13.92
N GLY A 15 13.71 -5.36 12.69
CA GLY A 15 12.89 -5.85 11.59
C GLY A 15 12.30 -7.23 11.87
N SER A 16 13.12 -8.15 12.39
CA SER A 16 12.66 -9.51 12.78
C SER A 16 11.61 -9.47 13.89
N ALA A 17 11.79 -8.58 14.89
CA ALA A 17 10.82 -8.40 15.96
C ALA A 17 9.48 -7.86 15.43
N LEU A 18 9.49 -6.92 14.49
CA LEU A 18 8.28 -6.41 13.84
C LEU A 18 7.53 -7.49 13.05
N ILE A 19 8.25 -8.35 12.31
CA ILE A 19 7.64 -9.49 11.62
C ILE A 19 6.98 -10.44 12.63
N ALA A 20 7.67 -10.74 13.73
CA ALA A 20 7.12 -11.59 14.79
C ALA A 20 5.87 -10.96 15.44
N LEU A 21 5.86 -9.64 15.69
CA LEU A 21 4.68 -8.94 16.21
C LEU A 21 3.51 -8.98 15.23
N GLY A 22 3.77 -8.85 13.92
CA GLY A 22 2.75 -9.03 12.89
C GLY A 22 2.13 -10.43 12.93
N ALA A 23 2.96 -11.47 13.10
CA ALA A 23 2.49 -12.85 13.25
C ALA A 23 1.69 -13.08 14.56
N VAL A 24 2.12 -12.47 15.66
CA VAL A 24 1.38 -12.50 16.93
C VAL A 24 0.02 -11.83 16.76
N GLY A 25 -0.04 -10.65 16.13
CA GLY A 25 -1.32 -9.95 15.88
C GLY A 25 -2.26 -10.74 14.97
N LEU A 26 -1.73 -11.47 13.98
CA LEU A 26 -2.51 -12.37 13.13
C LEU A 26 -3.22 -13.49 13.92
N VAL A 27 -2.62 -13.98 15.02
CA VAL A 27 -3.21 -15.03 15.86
C VAL A 27 -4.04 -14.44 17.01
N THR A 28 -3.72 -13.23 17.45
CA THR A 28 -4.29 -12.63 18.68
C THR A 28 -5.54 -11.81 18.40
N PHE A 29 -5.64 -11.13 17.26
CA PHE A 29 -6.78 -10.28 16.96
C PHE A 29 -8.09 -11.08 16.73
N PRO A 30 -9.24 -10.51 17.12
CA PRO A 30 -10.48 -11.25 17.28
C PRO A 30 -11.09 -11.70 15.94
N ASP A 31 -11.05 -10.87 14.91
CA ASP A 31 -11.73 -11.09 13.63
C ASP A 31 -10.77 -11.00 12.43
N VAL A 32 -11.27 -11.36 11.25
CA VAL A 32 -10.49 -11.40 10.02
C VAL A 32 -9.94 -10.01 9.67
N LEU A 33 -10.77 -8.97 9.72
CA LEU A 33 -10.40 -7.62 9.29
C LEU A 33 -9.40 -6.97 10.26
N THR A 34 -9.52 -7.20 11.57
CA THR A 34 -8.56 -6.70 12.58
C THR A 34 -7.20 -7.41 12.46
N ARG A 35 -7.19 -8.72 12.19
CA ARG A 35 -5.96 -9.49 11.89
C ARG A 35 -5.21 -8.96 10.68
N MET A 36 -5.92 -8.47 9.66
CA MET A 36 -5.33 -7.91 8.44
C MET A 36 -4.48 -6.66 8.70
N HIS A 37 -4.83 -5.84 9.70
CA HIS A 37 -4.03 -4.67 10.08
C HIS A 37 -2.67 -5.08 10.64
N ALA A 38 -2.63 -6.11 11.49
CA ALA A 38 -1.37 -6.62 12.05
C ALA A 38 -0.48 -7.27 10.99
N ALA A 39 -1.07 -8.13 10.17
CA ALA A 39 -0.33 -8.97 9.23
C ALA A 39 0.42 -8.15 8.17
N THR A 40 -0.08 -6.97 7.82
CA THR A 40 0.44 -6.18 6.69
C THR A 40 1.43 -5.11 7.11
N LYS A 41 1.07 -4.29 8.09
CA LYS A 41 1.84 -3.09 8.46
C LYS A 41 3.16 -3.47 9.11
N ALA A 42 3.09 -4.29 10.17
CA ALA A 42 4.28 -4.70 10.93
C ALA A 42 5.22 -5.57 10.09
N ALA A 43 4.68 -6.52 9.32
CA ALA A 43 5.48 -7.36 8.45
C ALA A 43 6.18 -6.57 7.34
N THR A 44 5.51 -5.60 6.71
CA THR A 44 6.10 -4.79 5.64
C THR A 44 7.29 -3.98 6.14
N VAL A 45 7.12 -3.22 7.22
CA VAL A 45 8.24 -2.44 7.79
C VAL A 45 9.33 -3.34 8.32
N GLY A 46 8.97 -4.49 8.88
CA GLY A 46 9.92 -5.52 9.30
C GLY A 46 10.79 -6.04 8.15
N VAL A 47 10.19 -6.42 7.02
CA VAL A 47 10.91 -6.88 5.83
C VAL A 47 11.78 -5.77 5.23
N ILE A 48 11.30 -4.53 5.20
CA ILE A 48 12.09 -3.38 4.76
C ILE A 48 13.33 -3.23 5.65
N ALA A 49 13.17 -3.26 6.98
CA ALA A 49 14.27 -3.16 7.94
C ALA A 49 15.29 -4.31 7.80
N THR A 50 14.84 -5.56 7.68
CA THR A 50 15.77 -6.70 7.48
C THR A 50 16.50 -6.62 6.15
N THR A 51 15.86 -6.10 5.11
CA THR A 51 16.50 -5.90 3.80
C THR A 51 17.53 -4.77 3.86
N VAL A 52 17.25 -3.69 4.62
CA VAL A 52 18.22 -2.62 4.89
C VAL A 52 19.46 -3.18 5.58
N ALA A 53 19.28 -4.02 6.60
CA ALA A 53 20.40 -4.69 7.27
C ALA A 53 21.26 -5.51 6.28
N ALA A 54 20.61 -6.35 5.45
CA ALA A 54 21.30 -7.14 4.42
C ALA A 54 22.05 -6.28 3.40
N SER A 55 21.55 -5.07 3.09
CA SER A 55 22.21 -4.16 2.15
C SER A 55 23.55 -3.64 2.65
N PHE A 56 23.72 -3.47 3.98
CA PHE A 56 24.97 -3.05 4.58
C PHE A 56 26.05 -4.15 4.50
N GLU A 57 25.66 -5.42 4.60
CA GLU A 57 26.60 -6.55 4.49
C GLU A 57 27.02 -6.81 3.04
N ALA A 58 26.10 -6.65 2.10
CA ALA A 58 26.34 -6.97 0.70
C ALA A 58 27.21 -5.92 -0.03
N GLY A 59 27.26 -4.67 0.45
CA GLY A 59 28.23 -3.64 0.02
C GLY A 59 28.25 -3.28 -1.48
N ALA A 60 27.30 -3.79 -2.27
CA ALA A 60 27.31 -3.75 -3.73
C ALA A 60 26.02 -3.12 -4.28
N LEU A 61 26.11 -2.54 -5.49
CA LEU A 61 24.98 -1.94 -6.21
C LEU A 61 23.76 -2.88 -6.29
N GLY A 62 23.98 -4.18 -6.44
CA GLY A 62 22.91 -5.18 -6.47
C GLY A 62 22.06 -5.21 -5.20
N ALA A 63 22.65 -4.99 -4.02
CA ALA A 63 21.91 -5.04 -2.76
C ALA A 63 20.95 -3.86 -2.60
N ILE A 64 21.38 -2.67 -3.02
CA ILE A 64 20.53 -1.47 -3.05
C ILE A 64 19.39 -1.66 -4.05
N LEU A 65 19.68 -2.23 -5.23
CA LEU A 65 18.66 -2.50 -6.23
C LEU A 65 17.62 -3.52 -5.74
N ILE A 66 18.06 -4.60 -5.07
CA ILE A 66 17.16 -5.58 -4.45
C ILE A 66 16.32 -4.92 -3.35
N LEU A 67 16.90 -4.08 -2.51
CA LEU A 67 16.17 -3.35 -1.47
C LEU A 67 15.03 -2.51 -2.06
N VAL A 68 15.35 -1.68 -3.06
CA VAL A 68 14.37 -0.84 -3.75
C VAL A 68 13.30 -1.72 -4.40
N LEU A 69 13.68 -2.84 -5.01
CA LEU A 69 12.76 -3.78 -5.63
C LEU A 69 11.81 -4.41 -4.59
N VAL A 70 12.32 -4.88 -3.45
CA VAL A 70 11.53 -5.48 -2.38
C VAL A 70 10.52 -4.46 -1.85
N VAL A 71 10.95 -3.24 -1.54
CA VAL A 71 10.06 -2.16 -1.08
C VAL A 71 8.96 -1.88 -2.11
N ALA A 72 9.33 -1.75 -3.40
CA ALA A 72 8.39 -1.46 -4.47
C ALA A 72 7.38 -2.61 -4.68
N LEU A 73 7.85 -3.86 -4.65
CA LEU A 73 6.98 -5.03 -4.81
C LEU A 73 6.04 -5.18 -3.61
N LEU A 74 6.53 -5.04 -2.37
CA LEU A 74 5.69 -5.09 -1.17
C LEU A 74 4.60 -4.01 -1.19
N PHE A 75 4.95 -2.81 -1.62
CA PHE A 75 3.98 -1.72 -1.76
C PHE A 75 2.89 -2.04 -2.80
N LEU A 76 3.28 -2.70 -3.90
CA LEU A 76 2.33 -3.04 -4.96
C LEU A 76 1.48 -4.26 -4.61
N SER A 77 2.08 -5.34 -4.11
CA SER A 77 1.40 -6.62 -3.92
C SER A 77 0.69 -6.76 -2.59
N GLY A 78 1.27 -6.19 -1.52
CA GLY A 78 0.78 -6.37 -0.15
C GLY A 78 -0.67 -5.89 0.00
N PRO A 79 -0.95 -4.60 -0.23
CA PRO A 79 -2.31 -4.08 -0.12
C PRO A 79 -3.28 -4.67 -1.14
N LEU A 80 -2.86 -4.93 -2.39
CA LEU A 80 -3.76 -5.53 -3.38
C LEU A 80 -4.29 -6.89 -2.94
N GLY A 81 -3.39 -7.78 -2.50
CA GLY A 81 -3.80 -9.09 -1.98
C GLY A 81 -4.69 -8.97 -0.75
N MET A 82 -4.44 -7.96 0.08
CA MET A 82 -5.15 -7.75 1.33
C MET A 82 -6.51 -7.11 1.14
N SER A 83 -6.65 -6.10 0.28
CA SER A 83 -7.94 -5.53 -0.10
C SER A 83 -8.81 -6.55 -0.80
N MET A 84 -8.25 -7.45 -1.63
CA MET A 84 -9.01 -8.56 -2.20
C MET A 84 -9.54 -9.52 -1.12
N LEU A 85 -8.69 -9.88 -0.15
CA LEU A 85 -9.10 -10.73 0.97
C LEU A 85 -10.10 -10.01 1.88
N ALA A 86 -9.93 -8.71 2.10
CA ALA A 86 -10.79 -7.87 2.93
C ALA A 86 -12.16 -7.67 2.27
N ALA A 87 -12.21 -7.42 0.96
CA ALA A 87 -13.45 -7.37 0.18
C ALA A 87 -14.19 -8.71 0.22
N ALA A 88 -13.47 -9.84 0.05
CA ALA A 88 -14.08 -11.16 0.14
C ALA A 88 -14.66 -11.43 1.55
N ALA A 89 -13.91 -11.07 2.60
CA ALA A 89 -14.34 -11.18 3.99
C ALA A 89 -15.52 -10.24 4.33
N TYR A 90 -15.60 -9.08 3.69
CA TYR A 90 -16.69 -8.12 3.88
C TYR A 90 -18.01 -8.60 3.25
N HIS A 91 -17.94 -9.25 2.09
CA HIS A 91 -19.12 -9.76 1.38
C HIS A 91 -19.59 -11.14 1.82
N ASP A 92 -18.79 -11.86 2.62
CA ASP A 92 -19.16 -13.18 3.13
C ASP A 92 -19.92 -13.05 4.48
N PRO A 93 -21.24 -13.33 4.52
CA PRO A 93 -22.05 -13.19 5.72
C PRO A 93 -21.65 -14.14 6.86
N GLU A 94 -20.91 -15.22 6.54
CA GLU A 94 -20.42 -16.17 7.54
C GLU A 94 -19.12 -15.70 8.20
N THR A 95 -18.49 -14.64 7.68
CA THR A 95 -17.25 -14.11 8.25
C THR A 95 -17.53 -13.51 9.63
N PRO A 96 -16.88 -14.01 10.70
CA PRO A 96 -17.07 -13.43 12.02
C PRO A 96 -16.49 -12.01 12.06
N HIS A 97 -17.34 -11.04 12.37
CA HIS A 97 -16.92 -9.68 12.72
C HIS A 97 -16.77 -9.53 14.24
N SER A 98 -15.98 -8.55 14.68
CA SER A 98 -15.96 -8.18 16.09
C SER A 98 -17.39 -7.77 16.52
N PRO A 99 -17.87 -8.15 17.72
CA PRO A 99 -19.21 -7.81 18.20
C PRO A 99 -19.49 -6.30 18.20
N ASN A 100 -18.42 -5.50 18.27
CA ASN A 100 -18.48 -4.05 18.37
C ASN A 100 -18.27 -3.34 17.03
N THR A 101 -18.16 -4.06 15.90
CA THR A 101 -17.96 -3.43 14.58
C THR A 101 -19.18 -2.58 14.23
N ARG A 102 -18.96 -1.29 13.98
CA ARG A 102 -20.00 -0.35 13.55
C ARG A 102 -19.88 -0.06 12.05
N GLU A 103 -20.99 -0.05 11.32
CA GLU A 103 -21.05 0.54 9.98
C GLU A 103 -21.44 2.01 10.11
N LEU A 104 -20.58 2.89 9.60
CA LEU A 104 -20.69 4.34 9.75
C LEU A 104 -20.74 4.98 8.37
N VAL A 105 -21.87 5.60 8.06
CA VAL A 105 -22.03 6.42 6.86
C VAL A 105 -21.64 7.86 7.19
N PRO A 106 -20.58 8.42 6.59
CA PRO A 106 -20.19 9.81 6.81
C PRO A 106 -21.26 10.79 6.36
N THR A 107 -21.26 11.97 6.99
CA THR A 107 -22.16 13.07 6.65
C THR A 107 -21.68 13.92 5.46
N VAL A 108 -20.61 13.49 4.79
CA VAL A 108 -20.01 14.23 3.67
C VAL A 108 -20.77 13.90 2.38
N PRO A 109 -21.25 14.91 1.61
CA PRO A 109 -21.93 14.67 0.34
C PRO A 109 -21.03 13.97 -0.68
N ALA A 110 -21.58 13.04 -1.45
CA ALA A 110 -20.85 12.39 -2.54
C ALA A 110 -20.42 13.42 -3.61
N PRO A 111 -19.19 13.33 -4.15
CA PRO A 111 -18.70 14.26 -5.16
C PRO A 111 -19.42 14.09 -6.51
N GLU A 112 -19.57 15.19 -7.27
CA GLU A 112 -20.15 15.12 -8.62
C GLU A 112 -19.32 14.22 -9.56
N PRO A 113 -19.99 13.41 -10.40
CA PRO A 113 -19.28 12.54 -11.31
C PRO A 113 -18.52 13.32 -12.38
N ALA A 114 -17.19 13.27 -12.32
CA ALA A 114 -16.33 13.75 -13.39
C ALA A 114 -16.60 13.02 -14.71
N THR A 115 -16.69 13.75 -15.82
CA THR A 115 -16.73 13.19 -17.17
C THR A 115 -15.38 12.56 -17.51
N ALA A 116 -15.24 11.26 -17.23
CA ALA A 116 -14.00 10.54 -17.42
C ALA A 116 -13.60 10.53 -18.91
N SER A 117 -12.46 11.14 -19.25
CA SER A 117 -11.81 10.87 -20.54
C SER A 117 -11.15 9.49 -20.47
N MET A 118 -11.80 8.50 -21.09
CA MET A 118 -11.25 7.16 -21.23
C MET A 118 -10.13 7.18 -22.26
N LEU A 119 -8.93 7.59 -21.88
CA LEU A 119 -7.77 7.47 -22.76
C LEU A 119 -7.32 6.01 -22.82
N SER A 120 -7.53 5.39 -23.99
CA SER A 120 -7.07 4.04 -24.30
C SER A 120 -5.60 4.04 -24.75
N GLY A 121 -4.84 3.08 -24.25
CA GLY A 121 -3.46 2.85 -24.65
C GLY A 121 -2.88 1.55 -24.10
N THR A 122 -2.06 0.89 -24.91
CA THR A 122 -1.12 -0.17 -24.55
C THR A 122 0.20 0.49 -24.16
N SER A 123 0.77 0.18 -22.98
CA SER A 123 1.96 0.89 -22.51
C SER A 123 3.25 0.05 -22.68
N PRO A 124 4.25 0.53 -23.45
CA PRO A 124 5.61 -0.04 -23.45
C PRO A 124 6.28 0.08 -22.07
N LEU A 125 5.70 0.88 -21.17
CA LEU A 125 6.12 1.03 -19.78
C LEU A 125 6.12 -0.28 -19.00
N LEU A 126 5.23 -1.24 -19.30
CA LEU A 126 5.28 -2.54 -18.64
C LEU A 126 6.58 -3.28 -18.95
N ALA A 127 7.03 -3.28 -20.22
CA ALA A 127 8.28 -3.91 -20.61
C ALA A 127 9.48 -3.22 -19.95
N VAL A 128 9.46 -1.87 -19.89
CA VAL A 128 10.51 -1.11 -19.20
C VAL A 128 10.55 -1.42 -17.71
N TRP A 129 9.39 -1.45 -17.05
CA TRP A 129 9.29 -1.80 -15.63
C TRP A 129 9.81 -3.21 -15.34
N LEU A 130 9.34 -4.20 -16.10
CA LEU A 130 9.79 -5.59 -15.96
C LEU A 130 11.30 -5.74 -16.22
N PHE A 131 11.85 -4.96 -17.16
CA PHE A 131 13.28 -4.92 -17.41
C PHE A 131 14.06 -4.33 -16.23
N VAL A 132 13.58 -3.23 -15.64
CA VAL A 132 14.19 -2.64 -14.43
C VAL A 132 14.14 -3.62 -13.27
N VAL A 133 13.00 -4.28 -13.05
CA VAL A 133 12.85 -5.35 -12.04
C VAL A 133 13.85 -6.47 -12.29
N TRP A 134 14.00 -6.91 -13.54
CA TRP A 134 14.96 -7.94 -13.93
C TRP A 134 16.40 -7.56 -13.58
N VAL A 135 16.85 -6.38 -14.00
CA VAL A 135 18.21 -5.89 -13.71
C VAL A 135 18.42 -5.75 -12.21
N ALA A 136 17.41 -5.27 -11.47
CA ALA A 136 17.48 -5.15 -10.02
C ALA A 136 17.59 -6.51 -9.32
N LEU A 137 16.83 -7.50 -9.79
CA LEU A 137 16.83 -8.86 -9.26
C LEU A 137 18.20 -9.55 -9.41
N PHE A 138 18.84 -9.39 -10.58
CA PHE A 138 20.15 -9.98 -10.83
C PHE A 138 21.31 -9.10 -10.34
N GLY A 139 21.06 -7.82 -10.03
CA GLY A 139 22.05 -6.89 -9.51
C GLY A 139 23.27 -6.67 -10.42
N SER A 140 23.14 -6.91 -11.73
CA SER A 140 24.25 -6.96 -12.67
C SER A 140 23.92 -6.27 -14.00
N LEU A 141 24.88 -5.52 -14.53
CA LEU A 141 24.80 -4.83 -15.83
C LEU A 141 25.54 -5.60 -16.94
N ALA A 142 25.87 -6.87 -16.72
CA ALA A 142 26.51 -7.69 -17.73
C ALA A 142 25.60 -7.90 -18.95
N ALA A 143 26.18 -7.96 -20.15
CA ALA A 143 25.44 -8.01 -21.41
C ALA A 143 24.43 -9.17 -21.47
N ASN A 144 24.77 -10.33 -20.92
CA ASN A 144 23.86 -11.47 -20.84
C ASN A 144 22.60 -11.19 -19.98
N VAL A 145 22.75 -10.45 -18.88
CA VAL A 145 21.63 -10.06 -18.01
C VAL A 145 20.73 -9.06 -18.73
N LEU A 146 21.32 -8.06 -19.39
CA LEU A 146 20.57 -7.03 -20.12
C LEU A 146 19.83 -7.63 -21.33
N ILE A 147 20.48 -8.48 -22.12
CA ILE A 147 19.85 -9.12 -23.28
C ILE A 147 18.74 -10.07 -22.83
N GLY A 148 19.01 -10.93 -21.85
CA GLY A 148 18.00 -11.84 -21.28
C GLY A 148 16.80 -11.07 -20.73
N GLY A 149 17.04 -10.00 -19.98
CA GLY A 149 16.01 -9.14 -19.42
C GLY A 149 15.15 -8.49 -20.48
N ALA A 150 15.76 -7.91 -21.53
CA ALA A 150 15.00 -7.26 -22.60
C ALA A 150 14.10 -8.24 -23.36
N VAL A 151 14.60 -9.45 -23.64
CA VAL A 151 13.84 -10.51 -24.30
C VAL A 151 12.67 -10.98 -23.43
N VAL A 152 12.94 -11.32 -22.17
CA VAL A 152 11.91 -11.84 -21.26
C VAL A 152 10.88 -10.76 -20.92
N ALA A 153 11.32 -9.54 -20.57
CA ALA A 153 10.42 -8.44 -20.26
C ALA A 153 9.54 -8.05 -21.46
N GLY A 154 10.12 -8.01 -22.66
CA GLY A 154 9.38 -7.77 -23.90
C GLY A 154 8.36 -8.87 -24.20
N LEU A 155 8.74 -10.14 -24.03
CA LEU A 155 7.86 -11.29 -24.24
C LEU A 155 6.69 -11.28 -23.23
N VAL A 156 6.97 -11.09 -21.94
CA VAL A 156 5.94 -11.02 -20.91
C VAL A 156 5.02 -9.83 -21.16
N ALA A 157 5.56 -8.64 -21.46
CA ALA A 157 4.73 -7.48 -21.76
C ALA A 157 3.86 -7.70 -23.01
N TYR A 158 4.35 -8.43 -24.01
CA TYR A 158 3.57 -8.80 -25.19
C TYR A 158 2.43 -9.78 -24.86
N LEU A 159 2.72 -10.86 -24.13
CA LEU A 159 1.74 -11.87 -23.75
C LEU A 159 0.65 -11.29 -22.82
N PHE A 160 1.04 -10.42 -21.90
CA PHE A 160 0.16 -9.82 -20.89
C PHE A 160 -0.33 -8.41 -21.25
N ARG A 161 -0.21 -7.99 -22.52
CA ARG A 161 -0.61 -6.64 -22.99
C ARG A 161 -2.06 -6.25 -22.69
N HIS A 162 -2.92 -7.26 -22.50
CA HIS A 162 -4.34 -7.07 -22.17
C HIS A 162 -4.59 -6.84 -20.68
N LEU A 163 -3.65 -7.25 -19.83
CA LEU A 163 -3.69 -7.12 -18.36
C LEU A 163 -2.90 -5.90 -17.86
N SER A 164 -2.11 -5.25 -18.72
CA SER A 164 -1.24 -4.13 -18.37
C SER A 164 -2.02 -2.92 -17.80
N PRO A 165 -1.67 -2.43 -16.61
CA PRO A 165 -2.21 -1.18 -16.07
C PRO A 165 -1.95 -0.01 -17.02
N ARG A 166 -2.98 0.79 -17.28
CA ARG A 166 -2.89 1.95 -18.16
C ARG A 166 -2.44 3.15 -17.34
N TRP A 167 -1.13 3.33 -17.25
CA TRP A 167 -0.55 4.53 -16.64
C TRP A 167 -0.95 5.76 -17.46
N PRO A 168 -1.51 6.82 -16.84
CA PRO A 168 -1.84 8.04 -17.57
C PRO A 168 -0.59 8.63 -18.22
N ARG A 169 -0.73 9.13 -19.45
CA ARG A 169 0.37 9.79 -20.20
C ARG A 169 0.75 11.17 -19.63
N ALA A 170 -0.01 11.67 -18.65
CA ALA A 170 0.36 12.87 -17.92
C ALA A 170 1.62 12.55 -17.10
N LEU A 171 2.72 13.23 -17.43
CA LEU A 171 3.95 13.17 -16.65
C LEU A 171 3.58 13.48 -15.20
N MET A 172 3.65 12.47 -14.33
CA MET A 172 3.42 12.65 -12.90
C MET A 172 4.23 13.87 -12.44
N HIS A 173 3.59 14.82 -11.76
CA HIS A 173 4.27 16.03 -11.32
C HIS A 173 5.36 15.62 -10.30
N PRO A 174 6.66 15.74 -10.62
CA PRO A 174 7.72 15.09 -9.84
C PRO A 174 7.80 15.63 -8.41
N VAL A 175 7.53 16.92 -8.22
CA VAL A 175 7.48 17.56 -6.90
C VAL A 175 6.28 17.06 -6.09
N ALA A 176 5.11 16.90 -6.72
CA ALA A 176 3.93 16.35 -6.05
C ALA A 176 4.11 14.87 -5.68
N ALA A 177 4.73 14.09 -6.59
CA ALA A 177 5.11 12.70 -6.32
C ALA A 177 6.08 12.60 -5.14
N ALA A 178 7.08 13.47 -5.06
CA ALA A 178 8.02 13.50 -3.93
C ALA A 178 7.32 13.87 -2.62
N ARG A 179 6.40 14.84 -2.63
CA ARG A 179 5.59 15.20 -1.46
C ARG A 179 4.73 14.02 -0.99
N PHE A 180 4.07 13.33 -1.91
CA PHE A 180 3.30 12.13 -1.63
C PHE A 180 4.19 11.03 -1.03
N ALA A 181 5.36 10.77 -1.62
CA ALA A 181 6.30 9.77 -1.12
C ALA A 181 6.77 10.07 0.31
N VAL A 182 7.12 11.32 0.62
CA VAL A 182 7.51 11.74 1.98
C VAL A 182 6.35 11.55 2.96
N TYR A 183 5.15 12.04 2.61
CA TYR A 183 3.95 11.86 3.43
C TYR A 183 3.66 10.38 3.69
N PHE A 184 3.75 9.56 2.65
CA PHE A 184 3.50 8.12 2.70
C PHE A 184 4.50 7.38 3.59
N VAL A 185 5.81 7.68 3.49
CA VAL A 185 6.84 7.08 4.34
C VAL A 185 6.59 7.39 5.81
N VAL A 186 6.17 8.63 6.13
CA VAL A 186 5.79 9.00 7.50
C VAL A 186 4.60 8.17 7.98
N GLN A 187 3.56 8.03 7.14
CA GLN A 187 2.38 7.21 7.47
C GLN A 187 2.73 5.73 7.68
N LEU A 188 3.64 5.18 6.86
CA LEU A 188 4.10 3.80 6.96
C LEU A 188 4.82 3.53 8.29
N ILE A 189 5.67 4.47 8.74
CA ILE A 189 6.36 4.35 10.03
C ILE A 189 5.35 4.47 11.18
N ALA A 190 4.45 5.46 11.11
CA ALA A 190 3.42 5.66 12.12
C ALA A 190 2.47 4.45 12.24
N SER A 191 2.18 3.77 11.13
CA SER A 191 1.22 2.67 11.11
C SER A 191 1.73 1.42 11.80
N THR A 192 3.05 1.21 11.77
CA THR A 192 3.71 0.13 12.49
C THR A 192 3.59 0.31 14.00
N TRP A 193 3.74 1.54 14.49
CA TRP A 193 3.64 1.84 15.92
C TRP A 193 2.26 1.52 16.48
N GLN A 194 1.20 1.79 15.72
CA GLN A 194 -0.16 1.50 16.16
C GLN A 194 -0.45 0.01 16.29
N VAL A 195 0.09 -0.85 15.42
CA VAL A 195 -0.07 -2.31 15.58
C VAL A 195 0.54 -2.78 16.90
N ILE A 196 1.72 -2.27 17.24
CA ILE A 196 2.40 -2.59 18.51
C ILE A 196 1.55 -2.13 19.71
N LEU A 197 0.95 -0.95 19.63
CA LEU A 197 0.05 -0.45 20.68
C LEU A 197 -1.24 -1.27 20.76
N ALA A 198 -1.84 -1.63 19.63
CA ALA A 198 -3.06 -2.41 19.56
C ALA A 198 -2.89 -3.83 20.12
N LEU A 199 -1.68 -4.40 20.07
CA LEU A 199 -1.35 -5.66 20.75
C LEU A 199 -1.40 -5.56 22.29
N ARG A 200 -1.35 -4.35 22.85
CA ARG A 200 -1.47 -4.13 24.31
C ARG A 200 -2.91 -3.93 24.76
N LEU A 201 -3.82 -3.58 23.85
CA LEU A 201 -5.23 -3.39 24.15
C LEU A 201 -5.91 -4.74 24.36
N ARG A 202 -6.87 -4.80 25.28
CA ARG A 202 -7.70 -5.99 25.45
C ARG A 202 -8.68 -6.09 24.28
N ARG A 203 -9.07 -7.31 23.89
CA ARG A 203 -9.97 -7.54 22.73
C ARG A 203 -11.29 -6.79 22.82
N ASP A 204 -11.78 -6.55 24.04
CA ASP A 204 -13.02 -5.83 24.35
C ASP A 204 -12.90 -4.30 24.26
N GLU A 205 -11.67 -3.76 24.24
CA GLU A 205 -11.41 -2.31 24.18
C GLU A 205 -11.30 -1.78 22.76
N ILE A 206 -11.11 -2.66 21.76
CA ILE A 206 -10.99 -2.29 20.34
C ILE A 206 -12.40 -2.02 19.79
N GLN A 207 -12.60 -0.82 19.23
CA GLN A 207 -13.85 -0.40 18.59
C GLN A 207 -13.69 -0.31 17.06
N PRO A 208 -13.73 -1.44 16.34
CA PRO A 208 -13.60 -1.43 14.90
C PRO A 208 -14.81 -0.78 14.23
N ALA A 209 -14.59 -0.18 13.07
CA ALA A 209 -15.65 0.42 12.27
C ALA A 209 -15.40 0.25 10.78
N ILE A 210 -16.47 0.14 10.00
CA ILE A 210 -16.44 0.25 8.54
C ILE A 210 -17.02 1.62 8.18
N ILE A 211 -16.25 2.40 7.42
CA ILE A 211 -16.59 3.78 7.06
C ILE A 211 -16.67 3.91 5.54
N ASP A 212 -17.74 4.53 5.07
CA ASP A 212 -18.01 4.74 3.63
C ASP A 212 -17.46 6.10 3.21
N VAL A 213 -16.24 6.15 2.67
CA VAL A 213 -15.59 7.44 2.40
C VAL A 213 -15.84 7.91 0.97
N PRO A 214 -16.52 9.05 0.74
CA PRO A 214 -16.70 9.59 -0.59
C PRO A 214 -15.36 10.07 -1.16
N VAL A 215 -15.06 9.63 -2.38
CA VAL A 215 -13.82 9.91 -3.12
C VAL A 215 -14.11 10.35 -4.57
N ARG A 216 -13.26 11.25 -5.06
CA ARG A 216 -13.23 11.87 -6.38
C ARG A 216 -12.39 11.08 -7.40
N VAL A 217 -11.42 10.27 -6.94
CA VAL A 217 -10.59 9.45 -7.85
C VAL A 217 -11.45 8.43 -8.61
N ARG A 218 -11.25 8.34 -9.92
CA ARG A 218 -12.04 7.44 -10.81
C ARG A 218 -11.16 6.55 -11.67
N SER A 219 -9.89 6.90 -11.86
CA SER A 219 -8.96 6.08 -12.63
C SER A 219 -8.62 4.81 -11.86
N ARG A 220 -8.59 3.66 -12.55
CA ARG A 220 -8.17 2.37 -11.94
C ARG A 220 -6.82 2.47 -11.24
N THR A 221 -5.90 3.27 -11.79
CA THR A 221 -4.57 3.48 -11.22
C THR A 221 -4.60 4.36 -9.97
N GLU A 222 -5.40 5.44 -9.99
CA GLU A 222 -5.57 6.33 -8.83
C GLU A 222 -6.27 5.60 -7.68
N ILE A 223 -7.33 4.86 -7.97
CA ILE A 223 -8.06 4.04 -6.99
C ILE A 223 -7.13 2.99 -6.40
N ALA A 224 -6.41 2.23 -7.23
CA ALA A 224 -5.47 1.22 -6.73
C ALA A 224 -4.38 1.85 -5.86
N LEU A 225 -3.84 3.01 -6.27
CA LEU A 225 -2.85 3.71 -5.46
C LEU A 225 -3.44 4.23 -4.15
N LEU A 226 -4.66 4.76 -4.17
CA LEU A 226 -5.37 5.26 -2.99
C LEU A 226 -5.64 4.12 -2.00
N MET A 227 -6.25 3.02 -2.48
CA MET A 227 -6.51 1.82 -1.68
C MET A 227 -5.22 1.23 -1.09
N ASN A 228 -4.16 1.15 -1.90
CA ASN A 228 -2.87 0.67 -1.46
C ASN A 228 -2.27 1.57 -0.37
N SER A 229 -2.39 2.89 -0.56
CA SER A 229 -1.79 3.86 0.35
C SER A 229 -2.54 3.93 1.68
N ILE A 230 -3.88 3.89 1.65
CA ILE A 230 -4.74 3.87 2.83
C ILE A 230 -4.50 2.59 3.62
N SER A 231 -4.35 1.44 2.98
CA SER A 231 -4.07 0.19 3.70
C SER A 231 -2.73 0.21 4.47
N PHE A 232 -1.81 1.11 4.11
CA PHE A 232 -0.59 1.36 4.86
C PHE A 232 -0.67 2.50 5.87
N THR A 233 -1.76 3.29 5.89
CA THR A 233 -1.94 4.31 6.93
C THR A 233 -2.29 3.64 8.27
N PRO A 234 -1.96 4.30 9.38
CA PRO A 234 -2.23 3.76 10.71
C PRO A 234 -3.72 3.44 10.88
N GLY A 235 -4.03 2.23 11.37
CA GLY A 235 -5.39 1.88 11.77
C GLY A 235 -6.43 1.72 10.65
N THR A 236 -6.09 1.79 9.35
CA THR A 236 -7.07 1.58 8.26
C THR A 236 -6.69 0.46 7.27
N VAL A 237 -7.68 -0.16 6.63
CA VAL A 237 -7.58 -1.14 5.53
C VAL A 237 -8.65 -0.80 4.51
N ALA A 238 -8.26 -0.64 3.23
CA ALA A 238 -9.23 -0.44 2.16
C ALA A 238 -9.91 -1.77 1.81
N LEU A 239 -11.24 -1.80 1.83
CA LEU A 239 -12.04 -2.97 1.46
C LEU A 239 -12.28 -2.98 -0.03
N GLU A 240 -13.10 -2.04 -0.50
CA GLU A 240 -13.48 -1.92 -1.90
C GLU A 240 -13.86 -0.50 -2.26
N HIS A 241 -13.97 -0.23 -3.56
CA HIS A 241 -14.40 1.05 -4.09
C HIS A 241 -15.55 0.84 -5.09
N HIS A 242 -16.68 1.49 -4.84
CA HIS A 242 -17.88 1.40 -5.66
C HIS A 242 -18.48 2.80 -5.89
N GLU A 243 -18.71 3.16 -7.16
CA GLU A 243 -19.43 4.40 -7.55
C GLU A 243 -18.92 5.74 -6.97
N GLY A 244 -17.68 5.80 -6.50
CA GLY A 244 -17.12 7.00 -5.86
C GLY A 244 -17.15 6.95 -4.33
N GLU A 245 -17.59 5.83 -3.76
CA GLU A 245 -17.46 5.51 -2.34
C GLU A 245 -16.32 4.50 -2.15
N LEU A 246 -15.50 4.75 -1.14
CA LEU A 246 -14.43 3.87 -0.70
C LEU A 246 -14.75 3.31 0.68
N PHE A 247 -14.98 2.01 0.76
CA PHE A 247 -15.23 1.32 2.02
C PHE A 247 -13.90 1.07 2.73
N VAL A 248 -13.77 1.57 3.95
CA VAL A 248 -12.54 1.48 4.75
C VAL A 248 -12.84 0.87 6.10
N HIS A 249 -12.14 -0.23 6.42
CA HIS A 249 -12.17 -0.80 7.76
C HIS A 249 -11.13 -0.12 8.64
N VAL A 250 -11.57 0.38 9.79
CA VAL A 250 -10.76 1.05 10.81
C VAL A 250 -10.63 0.13 12.01
N LEU A 251 -9.40 -0.05 12.50
CA LEU A 251 -9.09 -0.94 13.61
C LEU A 251 -9.74 -0.48 14.92
N ASP A 252 -9.66 0.81 15.20
CA ASP A 252 -10.16 1.42 16.44
C ASP A 252 -10.47 2.90 16.19
N THR A 253 -11.73 3.33 16.36
CA THR A 253 -12.08 4.74 16.23
C THR A 253 -13.36 5.14 16.96
N ASP A 254 -13.29 6.29 17.65
CA ASP A 254 -14.45 7.04 18.16
C ASP A 254 -14.73 8.31 17.32
N ALA A 255 -13.93 8.59 16.29
CA ALA A 255 -13.97 9.82 15.51
C ALA A 255 -13.88 9.54 14.00
N PRO A 256 -14.98 9.06 13.36
CA PRO A 256 -14.99 8.68 11.94
C PRO A 256 -14.62 9.84 11.00
N ASP A 257 -15.02 11.07 11.34
CA ASP A 257 -14.76 12.27 10.52
C ASP A 257 -13.26 12.56 10.36
N ALA A 258 -12.44 12.24 11.37
CA ALA A 258 -10.99 12.41 11.29
C ALA A 258 -10.38 11.44 10.27
N ILE A 259 -10.88 10.21 10.21
CA ILE A 259 -10.43 9.19 9.25
C ILE A 259 -10.82 9.60 7.83
N VAL A 260 -12.05 10.08 7.64
CA VAL A 260 -12.53 10.63 6.36
C VAL A 260 -11.60 11.75 5.88
N ALA A 261 -11.26 12.70 6.77
CA ALA A 261 -10.39 13.82 6.43
C ALA A 261 -8.97 13.36 6.02
N ASP A 262 -8.44 12.31 6.64
CA ASP A 262 -7.14 11.74 6.31
C ASP A 262 -7.15 10.95 4.99
N VAL A 263 -8.21 10.18 4.72
CA VAL A 263 -8.41 9.53 3.41
C VAL A 263 -8.49 10.56 2.29
N GLN A 264 -9.28 11.62 2.47
CA GLN A 264 -9.38 12.71 1.50
C GLN A 264 -8.08 13.50 1.36
N ARG A 265 -7.25 13.58 2.40
CA ARG A 265 -5.90 14.17 2.33
C ARG A 265 -4.98 13.32 1.47
N MET A 266 -4.97 12.00 1.68
CA MET A 266 -4.22 11.05 0.85
C MET A 266 -4.65 11.15 -0.61
N GLU A 267 -5.97 11.21 -0.84
CA GLU A 267 -6.54 11.41 -2.16
C GLU A 267 -6.01 12.69 -2.84
N ARG A 268 -6.01 13.84 -2.13
CA ARG A 268 -5.49 15.10 -2.69
C ARG A 268 -4.03 14.97 -3.14
N TYR A 269 -3.18 14.27 -2.39
CA TYR A 269 -1.79 14.06 -2.82
C TYR A 269 -1.70 13.24 -4.12
N ILE A 270 -2.55 12.22 -4.28
CA ILE A 270 -2.60 11.38 -5.48
C ILE A 270 -3.12 12.19 -6.67
N MET A 271 -4.19 12.97 -6.46
CA MET A 271 -4.77 13.89 -7.43
C MET A 271 -3.74 14.93 -7.90
N ASP A 272 -3.02 15.58 -6.98
CA ASP A 272 -1.95 16.54 -7.29
C ASP A 272 -0.82 15.88 -8.09
N MET A 273 -0.50 14.61 -7.79
CA MET A 273 0.53 13.85 -8.48
C MET A 273 0.16 13.56 -9.94
N PHE A 274 -1.11 13.24 -10.20
CA PHE A 274 -1.63 12.96 -11.54
C PHE A 274 -2.20 14.19 -12.27
N GLY A 275 -2.33 15.33 -11.58
CA GLY A 275 -2.91 16.57 -12.12
C GLY A 275 -4.44 16.51 -12.31
N THR A 276 -5.13 15.66 -11.56
CA THR A 276 -6.60 15.50 -11.64
C THR A 276 -7.26 16.35 -10.54
N THR A 277 -7.87 17.50 -10.86
CA THR A 277 -8.57 18.34 -9.86
C THR A 277 -10.08 18.32 -10.08
N MET A 278 -10.86 18.06 -9.02
CA MET A 278 -12.31 18.24 -9.01
C MET A 278 -12.79 18.85 -7.67
N PRO A 279 -13.67 19.88 -7.69
CA PRO A 279 -14.25 20.47 -6.49
C PRO A 279 -15.39 19.61 -5.91
N TRP A 280 -15.67 19.80 -4.61
CA TRP A 280 -16.87 19.28 -3.93
C TRP A 280 -18.08 20.13 -4.30
N SER A 281 -19.30 19.56 -4.34
CA SER A 281 -20.52 20.35 -4.48
C SER A 281 -20.66 21.27 -3.26
N SER A 282 -20.74 22.58 -3.51
CA SER A 282 -21.00 23.61 -2.51
C SER A 282 -22.41 23.52 -1.93
#